data_AF-A0AAU2JSS4-F1
#
_entry.id   AF-A0AAU2JSS4-F1
#
_cell.length_a   1.000
_cell.length_b   1.000
_cell.length_c   1.000
_cell.angle_alpha   90.00
_cell.angle_beta   90.00
_cell.angle_gamma   90.00
#
_symmetry.space_group_name_H-M   'P 1'
#
loop_
_entity.id
_entity.type
_entity.pdbx_description
1 polymer ?
#
loop_
_entity_poly.entity_id
_entity_poly.type
_entity_poly.pdbx_seq_one_letter_code
_entity_poly.pdbx_strand_id
1 'polypeptide(L)'
;MTATSEALVRQVQDVPGFRGVYYLVDRASGKAKSLTLWDDEESMLASEERAARIREEAAHREGQRIVSVEHFEVGFSHLQP
;
A
#
# COMPACT_ATOMS: atom_id res chain seq x y z
N MET A 1 -11.08 -12.68 4.96
CA MET A 1 -9.94 -11.73 4.78
C MET A 1 -9.74 -11.28 3.33
N THR A 2 -10.13 -12.07 2.32
CA THR A 2 -9.93 -11.74 0.88
C THR A 2 -10.81 -10.61 0.33
N ALA A 3 -12.04 -10.47 0.83
CA ALA A 3 -12.95 -9.40 0.38
C ALA A 3 -12.44 -7.98 0.73
N THR A 4 -11.59 -7.84 1.75
CA THR A 4 -11.09 -6.54 2.20
C THR A 4 -9.90 -6.06 1.39
N SER A 5 -8.99 -6.97 1.00
CA SER A 5 -7.79 -6.63 0.24
C SER A 5 -8.13 -6.14 -1.17
N GLU A 6 -9.11 -6.77 -1.82
CA GLU A 6 -9.52 -6.39 -3.18
C GLU A 6 -10.15 -4.98 -3.21
N ALA A 7 -10.93 -4.62 -2.18
CA ALA A 7 -11.52 -3.29 -2.06
C ALA A 7 -10.46 -2.19 -1.92
N LEU A 8 -9.40 -2.43 -1.14
CA LEU A 8 -8.30 -1.47 -0.97
C LEU A 8 -7.47 -1.31 -2.25
N VAL A 9 -7.22 -2.41 -2.96
CA VAL A 9 -6.52 -2.38 -4.26
C VAL A 9 -7.32 -1.54 -5.27
N ARG A 10 -8.65 -1.71 -5.34
CA ARG A 10 -9.51 -0.91 -6.22
C ARG A 10 -9.45 0.59 -5.94
N GLN A 11 -9.20 0.99 -4.69
CA GLN A 11 -9.09 2.40 -4.36
C GLN A 11 -7.80 3.05 -4.86
N VAL A 12 -6.75 2.28 -5.20
CA VAL A 12 -5.46 2.81 -5.67
C VAL A 12 -5.12 2.41 -7.11
N GLN A 13 -5.75 1.36 -7.65
CA GLN A 13 -5.42 0.82 -8.99
C GLN A 13 -5.60 1.82 -10.15
N ASP A 14 -6.53 2.78 -10.00
CA ASP A 14 -6.82 3.77 -11.02
C ASP A 14 -5.96 5.04 -10.88
N VAL A 15 -5.03 5.07 -9.92
CA VAL A 15 -4.09 6.19 -9.78
C VAL A 15 -3.02 6.06 -10.87
N PRO A 16 -2.77 7.12 -11.66
CA PRO A 16 -1.70 7.11 -12.66
C PRO A 16 -0.37 6.65 -12.08
N GLY A 17 0.32 5.77 -12.80
CA GLY A 17 1.61 5.21 -12.40
C GLY A 17 1.54 4.09 -11.37
N PHE A 18 0.37 3.66 -10.87
CA PHE A 18 0.29 2.52 -9.95
C PHE A 18 0.67 1.19 -10.62
N ARG A 19 1.56 0.43 -9.99
CA ARG A 19 2.11 -0.83 -10.53
C ARG A 19 1.69 -2.07 -9.77
N GLY A 20 1.26 -1.93 -8.53
CA GLY A 20 0.85 -3.04 -7.70
C GLY A 20 1.00 -2.76 -6.22
N VAL A 21 0.53 -3.71 -5.42
CA VAL A 21 0.58 -3.62 -3.97
C VAL A 21 0.87 -4.98 -3.34
N TYR A 22 1.72 -4.98 -2.32
CA TYR A 22 1.85 -6.07 -1.37
C TYR A 22 1.27 -5.65 -0.03
N TYR A 23 0.54 -6.56 0.61
CA TYR A 23 0.08 -6.40 1.98
C TYR A 23 0.73 -7.49 2.83
N LEU A 24 1.66 -7.09 3.69
CA LEU A 24 2.45 -7.97 4.53
C LEU A 24 1.85 -7.98 5.93
N VAL A 25 1.64 -9.18 6.49
CA VAL A 25 1.06 -9.35 7.82
C VAL A 25 1.95 -10.24 8.67
N ASP A 26 2.48 -9.70 9.76
CA ASP A 26 3.05 -10.47 10.86
C ASP A 26 1.93 -10.75 11.88
N ARG A 27 1.43 -11.98 11.86
CA ARG A 27 0.35 -12.41 12.75
C ARG A 27 0.81 -12.57 14.20
N ALA A 28 2.09 -12.84 14.44
CA ALA A 28 2.61 -13.04 15.79
C ALA A 28 2.70 -11.70 16.53
N SER A 29 3.18 -10.66 15.86
CA SER A 29 3.26 -9.31 16.45
C SER A 29 2.02 -8.45 16.21
N GLY A 30 1.07 -8.91 15.39
CA GLY A 30 -0.09 -8.13 14.95
C GLY A 30 0.24 -6.94 14.05
N LYS A 31 1.40 -6.95 13.38
CA LYS A 31 1.83 -5.84 12.50
C LYS A 31 1.36 -6.09 11.08
N ALA A 32 0.97 -5.01 10.40
CA ALA A 32 0.71 -5.01 8.98
C ALA A 32 1.51 -3.90 8.28
N LYS A 33 1.85 -4.13 7.01
CA LYS A 33 2.50 -3.16 6.13
C LYS A 33 1.89 -3.26 4.74
N SER A 34 1.55 -2.13 4.13
CA SER A 34 1.29 -2.04 2.70
C SER A 34 2.53 -1.50 1.98
N LEU A 35 2.92 -2.14 0.88
CA LEU A 35 3.96 -1.68 -0.03
C LEU A 35 3.30 -1.45 -1.39
N THR A 36 3.22 -0.20 -1.84
CA THR A 36 2.74 0.15 -3.18
C THR A 36 3.93 0.39 -4.10
N LEU A 37 3.79 -0.03 -5.35
CA LEU A 37 4.79 0.16 -6.40
C LEU A 37 4.27 1.18 -7.41
N TRP A 38 5.16 2.05 -7.89
CA TRP A 38 4.87 3.13 -8.81
C TRP A 38 5.85 3.13 -9.99
N ASP A 39 5.43 3.67 -11.14
CA ASP A 39 6.30 3.82 -12.32
C ASP A 39 7.47 4.79 -12.06
N ASP A 40 7.22 5.87 -11.33
CA ASP A 40 8.21 6.89 -10.98
C ASP A 40 7.88 7.60 -9.65
N GLU A 41 8.84 8.39 -9.15
CA GLU A 41 8.69 9.15 -7.90
C GLU A 41 7.61 10.23 -8.00
N GLU A 42 7.43 10.86 -9.16
CA GLU A 42 6.41 11.90 -9.35
C GLU A 42 5.00 11.33 -9.18
N SER A 43 4.74 10.17 -9.78
CA SER A 43 3.47 9.43 -9.66
C SER A 43 3.23 8.97 -8.22
N MET A 44 4.27 8.49 -7.52
CA MET A 44 4.19 8.14 -6.11
C MET A 44 3.79 9.36 -5.26
N LEU A 45 4.50 10.49 -5.42
CA LEU A 45 4.23 11.72 -4.67
C LEU A 45 2.84 12.29 -4.96
N ALA A 46 2.40 12.26 -6.22
CA ALA A 46 1.06 12.67 -6.62
C ALA A 46 -0.03 11.79 -5.98
N SER A 47 0.29 10.54 -5.63
CA SER A 47 -0.64 9.62 -4.98
C SER A 47 -0.79 9.84 -3.46
N GLU A 48 0.14 10.52 -2.81
CA GLU A 48 0.32 10.51 -1.35
C GLU A 48 -0.95 10.89 -0.58
N GLU A 49 -1.66 11.93 -1.02
CA GLU A 49 -2.88 12.38 -0.36
C GLU A 49 -3.99 11.32 -0.40
N ARG A 50 -4.13 10.65 -1.54
CA ARG A 50 -5.10 9.55 -1.70
C ARG A 50 -4.65 8.31 -0.95
N ALA A 51 -3.37 7.96 -1.03
CA ALA A 51 -2.79 6.83 -0.31
C ALA A 51 -2.89 6.99 1.21
N ALA A 52 -2.74 8.21 1.74
CA ALA A 52 -2.92 8.53 3.14
C ALA A 52 -4.37 8.25 3.60
N ARG A 53 -5.37 8.74 2.85
CA ARG A 53 -6.79 8.45 3.15
C ARG A 53 -7.10 6.95 3.16
N ILE A 54 -6.63 6.22 2.15
CA ILE A 54 -6.82 4.77 2.07
C ILE A 54 -6.21 4.06 3.28
N ARG A 55 -4.98 4.44 3.67
CA ARG A 55 -4.31 3.89 4.85
C ARG A 55 -5.06 4.21 6.14
N GLU A 56 -5.61 5.42 6.29
CA GLU A 56 -6.40 5.83 7.45
C GLU A 56 -7.70 5.05 7.55
N GLU A 57 -8.43 4.90 6.45
CA GLU A 57 -9.65 4.09 6.39
C GLU A 57 -9.38 2.62 6.74
N ALA A 58 -8.31 2.05 6.19
CA ALA A 58 -7.89 0.68 6.48
C ALA A 58 -7.55 0.51 7.98
N ALA A 59 -6.74 1.42 8.53
CA ALA A 59 -6.35 1.40 9.93
C ALA A 59 -7.58 1.52 10.85
N HIS A 60 -8.47 2.46 10.58
CA HIS A 60 -9.70 2.65 11.35
C HIS A 60 -10.59 1.40 11.34
N ARG A 61 -10.80 0.80 10.17
CA ARG A 61 -11.63 -0.41 10.02
C ARG A 61 -11.07 -1.62 10.75
N GLU A 62 -9.75 -1.73 10.81
CA GLU A 62 -9.05 -2.86 11.43
C GLU A 62 -8.70 -2.62 12.91
N GLY A 63 -9.09 -1.47 13.48
CA GLY A 63 -8.71 -1.08 14.84
C GLY A 63 -7.21 -0.90 15.02
N GLN A 64 -6.51 -0.60 13.92
CA GLN A 64 -5.07 -0.41 13.86
C GLN A 64 -4.72 1.08 13.90
N ARG A 65 -3.44 1.37 14.13
CA ARG A 65 -2.87 2.71 14.05
C ARG A 65 -1.74 2.72 13.05
N ILE A 66 -1.69 3.75 12.20
CA ILE A 66 -0.56 4.00 11.31
C ILE A 66 0.65 4.39 12.18
N VAL A 67 1.77 3.68 12.00
CA VAL A 67 3.00 3.91 12.79
C VAL A 67 4.04 4.70 12.00
N SER A 68 4.19 4.41 10.70
CA SER A 68 5.10 5.11 9.81
C SER A 68 4.66 5.01 8.35
N VAL A 69 5.21 5.91 7.54
CA VAL A 69 5.15 5.91 6.07
C VAL A 69 6.57 6.26 5.62
N GLU A 70 7.10 5.49 4.68
CA GLU A 70 8.49 5.60 4.23
C GLU A 70 8.53 5.35 2.72
N HIS A 71 9.42 6.06 2.02
CA HIS A 71 9.61 5.94 0.58
C HIS A 71 10.94 5.27 0.27
N PHE A 72 10.94 4.41 -0.75
CA PHE A 72 12.10 3.64 -1.16
C PHE A 72 12.15 3.50 -2.67
N GLU A 73 13.35 3.33 -3.20
CA GLU A 73 13.57 2.94 -4.59
C GLU A 73 13.76 1.42 -4.70
N VAL A 74 13.17 0.81 -5.74
CA VAL A 74 13.38 -0.61 -6.03
C VAL A 74 14.73 -0.78 -6.72
N GLY A 75 15.78 -1.05 -5.93
CA GLY A 75 17.13 -1.25 -6.48
C GLY A 75 17.27 -2.51 -7.35
N PHE A 76 16.53 -3.58 -7.04
CA PHE A 76 16.46 -4.78 -7.87
C PHE A 76 15.15 -5.54 -7.60
N SER A 77 14.68 -6.29 -8.59
CA SER A 77 13.55 -7.22 -8.46
C SER A 77 13.83 -8.50 -9.26
N HIS A 78 13.51 -9.65 -8.66
CA HIS A 78 13.48 -10.94 -9.35
C HIS A 78 12.09 -11.59 -9.21
N LEU A 79 11.05 -10.77 -9.20
CA LEU A 79 9.68 -11.27 -9.17
C LEU A 79 9.37 -11.91 -10.51
N GLN A 80 9.05 -13.20 -10.48
CA GLN A 80 8.50 -13.91 -11.64
C GLN A 80 7.00 -13.61 -11.76
N PRO A 81 6.45 -13.55 -12.98
CA PRO A 81 5.01 -13.33 -13.20
C PRO A 81 4.11 -14.36 -12.50
#